data_AF-A0A838FZW1-F1
#
_entry.id   AF-A0A838FZW1-F1
#
_cell.length_a   1.000
_cell.length_b   1.000
_cell.length_c   1.000
_cell.angle_alpha   90.00
_cell.angle_beta   90.00
_cell.angle_gamma   90.00
#
_symmetry.space_group_name_H-M   'P 1'
#
loop_
_entity.id
_entity.type
_entity.pdbx_description
1 polymer ?
#
loop_
_entity_poly.entity_id
_entity_poly.type
_entity_poly.pdbx_seq_one_letter_code
_entity_poly.pdbx_strand_id
1 'polypeptide(L)'
;DADVATFVTFHDALFANQPAEGGPGLSGDDLVQIAEQSGASGDVGACISNGTYEDWTARATEAASQDGVVQTPTVRVNGTDVIGQGGNVPSAQDLMAAISEARDAAPAS
;
A
#
# COMPACT_ATOMS: atom_id res chain seq x y z
N ASP A 1 -16.89 5.96 4.52
CA ASP A 1 -16.53 7.24 3.88
C ASP A 1 -15.48 8.04 4.66
N ALA A 2 -15.70 8.38 5.93
CA ALA A 2 -14.67 9.07 6.73
C ALA A 2 -13.38 8.24 6.92
N ASP A 3 -13.51 6.95 7.24
CA ASP A 3 -12.34 6.07 7.46
C ASP A 3 -11.46 5.91 6.21
N VAL A 4 -12.07 5.92 5.01
CA VAL A 4 -11.32 5.86 3.74
C VAL A 4 -10.53 7.14 3.52
N ALA A 5 -11.12 8.31 3.81
CA ALA A 5 -10.42 9.59 3.70
C ALA A 5 -9.26 9.70 4.70
N THR A 6 -9.47 9.25 5.94
CA THR A 6 -8.42 9.16 6.97
C THR A 6 -7.31 8.21 6.54
N PHE A 7 -7.65 7.04 6.00
CA PHE A 7 -6.67 6.09 5.47
C PHE A 7 -5.82 6.72 4.35
N VAL A 8 -6.44 7.35 3.35
CA VAL A 8 -5.71 8.00 2.25
C VAL A 8 -4.79 9.09 2.77
N THR A 9 -5.27 9.91 3.71
CA THR A 9 -4.46 10.98 4.32
C THR A 9 -3.26 10.41 5.07
N PHE A 10 -3.47 9.35 5.86
CA PHE A 10 -2.39 8.66 6.58
C PHE A 10 -1.37 8.02 5.64
N HIS A 11 -1.86 7.34 4.59
CA HIS A 11 -1.04 6.72 3.56
C HIS A 11 -0.12 7.73 2.86
N ASP A 12 -0.68 8.85 2.41
CA ASP A 12 0.09 9.92 1.75
C ASP A 12 1.11 10.54 2.70
N ALA A 13 0.74 10.74 3.98
CA ALA A 13 1.64 11.28 4.99
C ALA A 13 2.81 10.32 5.29
N LEU A 14 2.60 9.00 5.30
CA LEU A 14 3.68 8.03 5.46
C LEU A 14 4.67 8.09 4.30
N PHE A 15 4.20 8.17 3.05
CA PHE A 15 5.08 8.31 1.89
C PHE A 15 5.82 9.65 1.89
N ALA A 16 5.16 10.74 2.26
CA ALA A 16 5.78 12.06 2.33
C ALA A 16 6.88 12.14 3.41
N ASN A 17 6.76 11.34 4.48
CA ASN A 17 7.71 11.29 5.59
C ASN A 17 8.59 10.03 5.58
N GLN A 18 8.69 9.34 4.44
CA GLN A 18 9.45 8.09 4.34
C GLN A 18 10.94 8.33 4.66
N PRO A 19 11.51 7.68 5.70
CA PRO A 19 12.94 7.74 5.96
C PRO A 19 13.75 7.10 4.84
N ALA A 20 15.06 7.36 4.81
CA ALA A 20 15.96 6.71 3.87
C ALA A 20 15.88 5.17 4.00
N GLU A 21 15.75 4.49 2.87
CA GLU A 21 15.70 3.03 2.84
C GLU A 21 16.98 2.39 3.41
N GLY A 22 16.82 1.23 4.04
CA GLY A 22 17.92 0.52 4.72
C GLY A 22 18.33 1.14 6.07
N GLY A 23 17.71 2.26 6.47
CA GLY A 23 17.85 2.87 7.79
C GLY A 23 16.78 2.42 8.78
N PRO A 24 16.81 2.97 10.01
CA PRO A 24 15.67 2.84 10.92
C PRO A 24 14.43 3.47 10.28
N GLY A 25 13.29 2.78 10.39
CA GLY A 25 11.99 3.34 10.02
C GLY A 25 11.52 4.42 11.01
N LEU A 26 10.30 4.89 10.79
CA LEU A 26 9.60 5.77 11.74
C LEU A 26 9.45 5.07 13.11
N SER A 27 9.55 5.85 14.19
CA SER A 27 9.28 5.30 15.52
C SER A 27 7.77 5.06 15.73
N GLY A 28 7.41 4.27 16.74
CA GLY A 28 6.01 4.09 17.12
C GLY A 28 5.32 5.43 17.42
N ASP A 29 5.99 6.33 18.14
CA ASP A 29 5.46 7.65 18.47
C ASP A 29 5.24 8.52 17.22
N ASP A 30 6.16 8.47 16.24
CA ASP A 30 5.99 9.16 14.96
C ASP A 30 4.76 8.62 14.21
N LEU A 31 4.59 7.29 14.18
CA LEU A 31 3.44 6.65 13.53
C LEU A 31 2.12 7.04 14.19
N VAL A 32 2.07 7.09 15.54
CA VAL A 32 0.89 7.56 16.29
C VAL A 32 0.59 9.01 15.93
N GLN A 33 1.60 9.88 15.95
CA GLN A 33 1.43 11.29 15.63
C GLN A 33 0.88 11.50 14.22
N ILE A 34 1.42 10.81 13.22
CA ILE A 34 0.96 10.90 11.83
C ILE A 34 -0.48 10.39 11.70
N ALA A 35 -0.85 9.32 12.41
CA ALA A 35 -2.19 8.77 12.41
C ALA A 35 -3.21 9.77 12.97
N GLU A 36 -2.93 10.36 14.13
CA GLU A 36 -3.80 11.38 14.75
C GLU A 36 -3.95 12.63 13.88
N GLN A 37 -2.85 13.12 13.29
CA GLN A 37 -2.87 14.26 12.37
C GLN A 37 -3.69 13.98 11.09
N SER A 38 -3.77 12.70 10.70
CA SER A 38 -4.58 12.26 9.56
C SER A 38 -6.08 12.09 9.91
N GLY A 39 -6.44 12.32 11.17
CA GLY A 39 -7.81 12.22 11.67
C GLY A 39 -8.19 10.85 12.24
N ALA A 40 -7.23 9.93 12.40
CA ALA A 40 -7.48 8.69 13.12
C ALA A 40 -7.79 8.99 14.59
N SER A 41 -8.70 8.22 15.18
CA SER A 41 -9.14 8.39 16.57
C SER A 41 -9.41 7.03 17.23
N GLY A 42 -9.79 7.05 18.50
CA GLY A 42 -10.00 5.83 19.29
C GLY A 42 -8.67 5.21 19.72
N ASP A 43 -8.55 3.89 19.64
CA ASP A 43 -7.44 3.13 20.22
C ASP A 43 -6.21 3.03 19.31
N VAL A 44 -6.12 3.82 18.22
CA VAL A 44 -5.05 3.72 17.21
C VAL A 44 -3.65 3.84 17.82
N GLY A 45 -3.47 4.74 18.78
CA GLY A 45 -2.20 4.92 19.49
C GLY A 45 -1.79 3.65 20.25
N ALA A 46 -2.73 3.07 21.01
CA ALA A 46 -2.50 1.83 21.72
C ALA A 46 -2.26 0.66 20.76
N CYS A 47 -2.97 0.59 19.63
CA CYS A 47 -2.78 -0.46 18.64
C CYS A 47 -1.38 -0.43 18.04
N ILE A 48 -0.87 0.76 17.71
CA ILE A 48 0.48 0.97 17.17
C ILE A 48 1.53 0.61 18.22
N SER A 49 1.45 1.20 19.42
CA SER A 49 2.45 0.98 20.48
C SER A 49 2.51 -0.48 20.95
N ASN A 50 1.39 -1.20 20.91
CA ASN A 50 1.33 -2.62 21.31
C ASN A 50 1.60 -3.60 20.15
N GLY A 51 1.88 -3.12 18.93
CA GLY A 51 2.09 -4.01 17.79
C GLY A 51 0.87 -4.88 17.46
N THR A 52 -0.36 -4.38 17.69
CA THR A 52 -1.60 -5.19 17.65
C THR A 52 -1.82 -5.93 16.32
N TYR A 53 -1.26 -5.42 15.23
CA TYR A 53 -1.40 -5.97 13.89
C TYR A 53 -0.09 -6.56 13.30
N GLU A 54 0.95 -6.77 14.10
CA GLU A 54 2.23 -7.33 13.60
C GLU A 54 2.05 -8.70 12.92
N ASP A 55 1.26 -9.60 13.51
CA ASP A 55 0.94 -10.91 12.93
C ASP A 55 0.18 -10.80 11.59
N TRP A 56 -0.65 -9.76 11.45
CA TRP A 56 -1.33 -9.50 10.19
C TRP A 56 -0.33 -9.01 9.13
N THR A 57 0.57 -8.09 9.47
CA THR A 57 1.63 -7.60 8.56
C THR A 57 2.57 -8.72 8.11
N ALA A 58 2.95 -9.63 9.02
CA ALA A 58 3.75 -10.80 8.70
C ALA A 58 3.05 -11.72 7.68
N ARG A 59 1.76 -11.99 7.88
CA ARG A 59 0.96 -12.79 6.93
C ARG A 59 0.76 -12.11 5.59
N ALA A 60 0.57 -10.79 5.57
CA ALA A 60 0.47 -10.03 4.33
C ALA A 60 1.78 -10.10 3.52
N THR A 61 2.92 -10.03 4.21
CA THR A 61 4.26 -10.17 3.60
C THR A 61 4.46 -11.55 3.00
N GLU A 62 4.10 -12.60 3.75
CA GLU A 62 4.17 -13.99 3.28
C GLU A 62 3.27 -14.21 2.06
N ALA A 63 2.03 -13.72 2.08
CA ALA A 63 1.12 -13.82 0.95
C ALA A 63 1.69 -13.13 -0.30
N ALA A 64 2.25 -11.91 -0.16
CA ALA A 64 2.88 -11.22 -1.27
C ALA A 64 4.07 -12.01 -1.85
N SER A 65 4.88 -12.65 -0.99
CA SER A 65 5.98 -13.51 -1.42
C SER A 65 5.49 -14.75 -2.18
N GLN A 66 4.45 -15.42 -1.67
CA GLN A 66 3.82 -16.58 -2.34
C GLN A 66 3.21 -16.19 -3.69
N ASP A 67 2.65 -14.99 -3.79
CA ASP A 67 2.14 -14.41 -5.03
C ASP A 67 3.27 -13.89 -5.94
N GLY A 68 4.54 -14.18 -5.66
CA GLY A 68 5.67 -13.87 -6.54
C GLY A 68 6.10 -12.40 -6.57
N VAL A 69 5.69 -11.59 -5.58
CA VAL A 69 6.16 -10.20 -5.47
C VAL A 69 7.60 -10.21 -4.95
N VAL A 70 8.55 -9.81 -5.82
CA VAL A 70 10.00 -9.82 -5.51
C VAL A 70 10.62 -8.42 -5.41
N GLN A 71 9.87 -7.38 -5.78
CA GLN A 71 10.30 -5.98 -5.73
C GLN A 71 9.09 -5.05 -5.55
N THR A 72 9.36 -3.85 -5.04
CA THR A 72 8.34 -2.80 -4.89
C THR A 72 8.69 -1.60 -5.78
N PRO A 73 7.68 -0.90 -6.35
CA PRO A 73 6.27 -1.29 -6.42
C PRO A 73 6.03 -2.41 -7.44
N THR A 74 5.01 -3.25 -7.20
CA THR A 74 4.44 -4.20 -8.18
C THR A 74 2.95 -3.88 -8.33
N VAL A 75 2.46 -3.71 -9.56
CA VAL A 75 1.06 -3.38 -9.84
C VAL A 75 0.43 -4.49 -10.67
N ARG A 76 -0.77 -4.92 -10.28
CA ARG A 76 -1.52 -5.98 -10.96
C ARG A 76 -2.91 -5.50 -11.34
N VAL A 77 -3.35 -5.88 -12.54
CA VAL A 77 -4.73 -5.72 -13.00
C VAL A 77 -5.30 -7.11 -13.29
N ASN A 78 -6.39 -7.50 -12.61
CA ASN A 78 -6.97 -8.85 -12.67
C ASN A 78 -5.95 -9.98 -12.53
N GLY A 79 -5.00 -9.83 -11.60
CA GLY A 79 -3.95 -10.83 -11.32
C GLY A 79 -2.80 -10.85 -12.33
N THR A 80 -2.82 -9.99 -13.34
CA THR A 80 -1.72 -9.87 -14.32
C THR A 80 -0.84 -8.69 -13.97
N ASP A 81 0.48 -8.91 -13.90
CA ASP A 81 1.45 -7.84 -13.66
C ASP A 81 1.42 -6.81 -14.80
N VAL A 82 1.33 -5.54 -14.43
CA VAL A 82 1.52 -4.43 -15.36
C VAL A 82 2.98 -4.00 -15.25
N ILE A 83 3.69 -4.05 -16.37
CA ILE A 83 5.11 -3.67 -16.44
C ILE A 83 5.21 -2.41 -17.30
N GLY A 84 5.84 -1.37 -16.77
CA GLY A 84 6.08 -0.13 -17.52
C GLY A 84 7.10 -0.31 -18.63
N GLN A 85 7.15 0.67 -19.53
CA GLN A 85 8.09 0.61 -20.66
C GLN A 85 9.53 0.39 -20.21
N GLY A 86 10.22 -0.54 -20.87
CA GLY A 86 11.61 -0.89 -20.53
C GLY A 86 11.78 -1.66 -19.23
N GLY A 87 10.71 -2.22 -18.65
CA GLY A 87 10.76 -2.94 -17.37
C GLY A 87 10.66 -2.03 -16.14
N ASN A 88 10.29 -0.77 -16.33
CA ASN A 88 10.17 0.22 -15.26
C ASN A 88 8.81 0.15 -14.54
N VAL A 89 8.62 0.98 -13.52
CA VAL A 89 7.32 1.20 -12.88
C VAL A 89 6.29 1.64 -13.93
N PRO A 90 5.07 1.05 -13.95
CA PRO A 90 4.02 1.44 -14.88
C PRO A 90 3.67 2.93 -14.81
N SER A 91 3.56 3.56 -15.97
CA SER A 91 2.97 4.91 -16.07
C SER A 91 1.45 4.84 -15.92
N ALA A 92 0.81 6.00 -15.72
CA ALA A 92 -0.64 6.09 -15.76
C ALA A 92 -1.22 5.59 -17.09
N GLN A 93 -0.51 5.80 -18.22
CA GLN A 93 -0.94 5.30 -19.52
C GLN A 93 -0.91 3.78 -19.59
N ASP A 94 0.15 3.15 -19.07
CA ASP A 94 0.27 1.69 -19.04
C ASP A 94 -0.86 1.07 -18.20
N LEU A 95 -1.16 1.67 -17.05
CA LEU A 95 -2.25 1.23 -16.18
C LEU A 95 -3.62 1.39 -16.84
N MET A 96 -3.89 2.54 -17.47
CA MET A 96 -5.15 2.76 -18.19
C MET A 96 -5.37 1.74 -19.31
N ALA A 97 -4.30 1.41 -20.06
CA ALA A 97 -4.36 0.39 -21.10
C ALA A 97 -4.68 -0.99 -20.51
N ALA A 98 -3.97 -1.41 -19.47
CA ALA A 98 -4.19 -2.70 -18.80
C ALA A 98 -5.61 -2.82 -18.22
N ILE A 99 -6.14 -1.75 -17.62
CA ILE A 99 -7.51 -1.71 -17.09
C ILE A 99 -8.54 -1.84 -18.22
N SER A 100 -8.35 -1.13 -19.33
CA SER A 100 -9.27 -1.23 -20.49
C SER A 100 -9.27 -2.64 -21.07
N GLU A 101 -8.09 -3.24 -21.26
CA GLU A 101 -7.95 -4.60 -21.77
C GLU A 101 -8.63 -5.62 -20.83
N ALA A 102 -8.37 -5.51 -19.52
CA ALA A 102 -8.95 -6.41 -18.53
C ALA A 102 -10.48 -6.30 -18.44
N ARG A 103 -11.04 -5.10 -18.64
CA ARG A 103 -12.49 -4.88 -18.75
C ARG A 103 -13.06 -5.58 -19.99
N ASP A 104 -12.39 -5.43 -21.12
CA ASP A 104 -12.88 -5.95 -22.41
C ASP A 104 -12.72 -7.49 -22.50
N ALA A 105 -11.80 -8.07 -21.72
CA ALA A 105 -11.58 -9.52 -21.62
C ALA A 105 -12.52 -10.23 -20.61
N ALA A 106 -13.17 -9.52 -19.69
CA ALA A 106 -14.11 -10.13 -18.75
C ALA A 106 -15.37 -10.62 -19.52
N PRO A 107 -15.79 -11.89 -19.38
CA PRO A 107 -17.01 -12.35 -20.03
C PRO A 107 -18.19 -11.52 -19.54
N ALA A 108 -19.05 -11.08 -20.47
CA ALA A 108 -20.32 -10.45 -20.11
C ALA A 108 -21.09 -11.38 -19.17
N SER A 109 -21.43 -10.85 -17.99
CA SER A 109 -22.17 -11.56 -16.94
C SER A 109 -23.56 -11.99 -17.42
#